data_AF-A0A8H6RMH2-F1
#
_entry.id   AF-A0A8H6RMH2-F1
#
_cell.length_a   1.000
_cell.length_b   1.000
_cell.length_c   1.000
_cell.angle_alpha   90.00
_cell.angle_beta   90.00
_cell.angle_gamma   90.00
#
_symmetry.space_group_name_H-M   'P 1'
#
loop_
_entity.id
_entity.type
_entity.pdbx_description
1 polymer ?
#
loop_
_entity_poly.entity_id
_entity_poly.type
_entity_poly.pdbx_seq_one_letter_code
_entity_poly.pdbx_strand_id
1 'polypeptide(L)'
;MFSRTSVSTTRLLSSFSSRSTISLRSFRPLSNTAAKMGKDSKMSKDPPKHEIAYFPGLASEVRAFGQFRKVIHTGLYSQLVTMEIPVGGDIGDEVHTVDQVLLFTSGEGKATIAGKDQNVKASDVVVVPAGTQHQFINTSKTQPLELVTIYSPAEHDPQTVHKTKEEGDEEEESGKDEAPAWSQQSKDHNEKKGLVKEEGGPYENGDDGRHKKS
;
A
#
# COMPACT_ATOMS: atom_id res chain seq x y z
N MET A 1 5.43 6.16 77.07
CA MET A 1 5.23 5.21 78.19
C MET A 1 3.74 5.22 78.56
N PHE A 2 3.14 4.03 78.68
CA PHE A 2 1.76 3.59 78.97
C PHE A 2 0.87 4.54 79.84
N SER A 3 -0.49 4.54 79.79
CA SER A 3 -1.40 3.38 79.90
C SER A 3 -2.91 3.73 79.74
N ARG A 4 -3.64 2.88 78.99
CA ARG A 4 -5.00 2.25 79.15
C ARG A 4 -6.17 3.00 79.83
N THR A 5 -7.41 2.95 79.32
CA THR A 5 -8.40 1.83 79.47
C THR A 5 -9.68 2.11 78.63
N SER A 6 -10.17 1.16 77.80
CA SER A 6 -11.39 0.28 77.92
C SER A 6 -12.74 1.05 78.09
N VAL A 7 -13.84 0.80 77.36
CA VAL A 7 -14.72 -0.39 77.43
C VAL A 7 -15.64 -0.53 76.19
N SER A 8 -15.77 -1.79 75.76
CA SER A 8 -16.87 -2.53 75.08
C SER A 8 -18.23 -1.88 74.78
N THR A 9 -18.81 -2.20 73.61
CA THR A 9 -20.13 -2.87 73.55
C THR A 9 -20.39 -3.54 72.20
N THR A 10 -20.84 -4.78 72.28
CA THR A 10 -21.26 -5.72 71.25
C THR A 10 -22.62 -5.35 70.64
N ARG A 11 -22.85 -5.57 69.34
CA ARG A 11 -24.09 -6.20 68.85
C ARG A 11 -23.97 -6.75 67.42
N LEU A 12 -24.64 -7.89 67.24
CA LEU A 12 -24.69 -8.81 66.11
C LEU A 12 -25.57 -8.34 64.95
N LEU A 13 -25.52 -9.15 63.87
CA LEU A 13 -26.46 -9.33 62.74
C LEU A 13 -26.01 -8.55 61.49
N SER A 14 -26.00 -9.09 60.27
CA SER A 14 -26.57 -10.31 59.70
C SER A 14 -25.91 -10.61 58.35
N SER A 15 -25.96 -11.88 57.96
CA SER A 15 -25.58 -12.47 56.67
C SER A 15 -25.92 -11.67 55.42
N PHE A 16 -25.10 -11.77 54.37
CA PHE A 16 -25.55 -12.27 53.07
C PHE A 16 -24.37 -12.85 52.27
N SER A 17 -24.54 -14.10 51.84
CA SER A 17 -23.66 -14.86 50.98
C SER A 17 -24.03 -14.59 49.52
N SER A 18 -23.05 -14.28 48.68
CA SER A 18 -23.13 -14.52 47.24
C SER A 18 -21.76 -14.95 46.75
N ARG A 19 -21.57 -16.28 46.64
CA ARG A 19 -20.46 -16.86 45.90
C ARG A 19 -20.88 -16.93 44.43
N SER A 20 -20.42 -15.98 43.63
CA SER A 20 -20.49 -16.10 42.17
C SER A 20 -19.44 -17.11 41.70
N THR A 21 -19.91 -18.24 41.18
CA THR A 21 -19.09 -19.26 40.54
C THR A 21 -18.56 -18.72 39.20
N ILE A 22 -17.27 -18.42 39.15
CA ILE A 22 -16.57 -18.10 37.89
C ILE A 22 -16.35 -19.42 37.15
N SER A 23 -17.13 -19.63 36.09
CA SER A 23 -16.91 -20.71 35.12
C SER A 23 -15.64 -20.38 34.31
N LEU A 24 -14.55 -21.10 34.58
CA LEU A 24 -13.37 -21.08 33.71
C LEU A 24 -13.75 -21.68 32.36
N ARG A 25 -14.04 -20.82 31.38
CA ARG A 25 -14.09 -21.23 29.98
C ARG A 25 -12.67 -21.50 29.51
N SER A 26 -12.45 -22.71 29.00
CA SER A 26 -11.26 -23.12 28.29
C SER A 26 -10.96 -22.12 27.15
N PHE A 27 -9.83 -21.42 27.26
CA PHE A 27 -9.29 -20.63 26.16
C PHE A 27 -8.74 -21.60 25.11
N ARG A 28 -9.42 -21.66 23.96
CA ARG A 28 -8.81 -22.20 22.74
C ARG A 28 -7.81 -21.16 22.24
N PRO A 29 -6.56 -21.53 21.92
CA PRO A 29 -5.64 -20.59 21.29
C PRO A 29 -6.19 -20.26 19.90
N LEU A 30 -6.28 -18.97 19.60
CA LEU A 30 -6.48 -18.49 18.24
C LEU A 30 -5.26 -18.95 17.43
N SER A 31 -5.54 -19.73 16.38
CA SER A 31 -4.56 -20.06 15.36
C SER A 31 -4.10 -18.75 14.71
N ASN A 32 -2.87 -18.33 15.02
CA ASN A 32 -2.15 -17.34 14.22
C ASN A 32 -1.83 -18.00 12.88
N THR A 33 -2.72 -17.84 11.92
CA THR A 33 -2.29 -17.81 10.52
C THR A 33 -1.46 -16.55 10.39
N ALA A 34 -0.14 -16.70 10.24
CA ALA A 34 0.71 -15.60 9.83
C ALA A 34 0.08 -15.03 8.56
N ALA A 35 -0.47 -13.81 8.62
CA ALA A 35 -0.74 -13.05 7.42
C ALA A 35 0.56 -13.08 6.62
N LYS A 36 0.51 -13.54 5.35
CA LYS A 36 1.66 -13.41 4.46
C LYS A 36 2.05 -11.94 4.51
N MET A 37 3.22 -11.65 5.08
CA MET A 37 3.76 -10.30 5.06
C MET A 37 3.80 -9.82 3.60
N GLY A 38 3.67 -8.53 3.36
CA GLY A 38 3.85 -8.00 2.02
C GLY A 38 2.64 -8.04 1.07
N LYS A 39 1.51 -8.73 1.37
CA LYS A 39 0.43 -8.93 0.35
C LYS A 39 -0.99 -8.56 0.82
N ASP A 40 -1.74 -7.86 -0.04
CA ASP A 40 -3.18 -7.58 0.06
C ASP A 40 -4.00 -8.65 -0.70
N SER A 41 -4.54 -9.62 0.03
CA SER A 41 -5.29 -10.74 -0.56
C SER A 41 -6.59 -10.34 -1.26
N LYS A 42 -7.04 -9.09 -1.12
CA LYS A 42 -8.22 -8.56 -1.82
C LYS A 42 -7.91 -8.13 -3.25
N MET A 43 -6.62 -7.91 -3.56
CA MET A 43 -6.19 -7.52 -4.90
C MET A 43 -6.18 -8.74 -5.83
N SER A 44 -6.71 -8.55 -7.05
CA SER A 44 -6.76 -9.58 -8.10
C SER A 44 -5.36 -9.82 -8.67
N LYS A 45 -5.06 -11.09 -9.00
CA LYS A 45 -3.89 -11.46 -9.82
C LYS A 45 -4.22 -11.61 -11.31
N ASP A 46 -5.50 -11.59 -11.65
CA ASP A 46 -5.97 -11.66 -13.04
C ASP A 46 -5.93 -10.27 -13.70
N PRO A 47 -5.91 -10.21 -15.05
CA PRO A 47 -6.04 -8.96 -15.79
C PRO A 47 -7.22 -8.11 -15.31
N PRO A 48 -7.12 -6.77 -15.37
CA PRO A 48 -8.17 -5.89 -14.91
C PRO A 48 -9.47 -6.13 -15.68
N LYS A 49 -10.59 -5.97 -14.98
CA LYS A 49 -11.88 -5.84 -15.65
C LYS A 49 -11.97 -4.47 -16.30
N HIS A 50 -12.78 -4.37 -17.35
CA HIS A 50 -13.09 -3.10 -18.01
C HIS A 50 -14.12 -2.32 -17.19
N GLU A 51 -13.72 -1.86 -16.00
CA GLU A 51 -14.51 -1.09 -15.05
C GLU A 51 -13.69 0.06 -14.44
N ILE A 52 -14.37 1.06 -13.88
CA ILE A 52 -13.70 2.19 -13.27
C ILE A 52 -12.98 1.80 -11.97
N ALA A 53 -11.69 2.12 -11.88
CA ALA A 53 -10.96 2.17 -10.61
C ALA A 53 -10.99 3.62 -10.09
N TYR A 54 -11.74 3.88 -9.02
CA TYR A 54 -11.96 5.24 -8.49
C TYR A 54 -11.35 5.41 -7.09
N PHE A 55 -10.43 6.37 -6.96
CA PHE A 55 -9.71 6.65 -5.72
C PHE A 55 -9.96 8.11 -5.25
N PRO A 56 -11.02 8.36 -4.47
CA PRO A 56 -11.39 9.71 -4.07
C PRO A 56 -10.29 10.35 -3.20
N GLY A 57 -9.87 11.55 -3.60
CA GLY A 57 -8.87 12.33 -2.87
C GLY A 57 -7.48 11.70 -2.82
N LEU A 58 -7.15 10.79 -3.76
CA LEU A 58 -5.86 10.11 -3.81
C LEU A 58 -4.66 11.06 -3.85
N ALA A 59 -4.80 12.18 -4.57
CA ALA A 59 -3.77 13.19 -4.73
C ALA A 59 -3.88 14.35 -3.72
N SER A 60 -4.69 14.19 -2.66
CA SER A 60 -4.88 15.24 -1.65
C SER A 60 -3.73 15.29 -0.64
N GLU A 61 -3.34 16.49 -0.21
CA GLU A 61 -2.27 16.71 0.77
C GLU A 61 -2.66 16.32 2.22
N VAL A 62 -3.96 16.16 2.51
CA VAL A 62 -4.47 15.84 3.88
C VAL A 62 -4.60 14.34 4.15
N ARG A 63 -4.00 13.49 3.32
CA ARG A 63 -4.00 12.04 3.52
C ARG A 63 -2.65 11.57 4.07
N ALA A 64 -2.62 10.33 4.52
CA ALA A 64 -1.42 9.59 4.83
C ALA A 64 -1.57 8.18 4.25
N PHE A 65 -0.52 7.64 3.62
CA PHE A 65 -0.57 6.30 3.01
C PHE A 65 -0.26 5.21 4.03
N GLY A 66 0.63 5.49 4.98
CA GLY A 66 1.02 4.63 6.10
C GLY A 66 1.79 3.37 5.71
N GLN A 67 2.22 3.26 4.45
CA GLN A 67 3.02 2.15 3.93
C GLN A 67 4.13 2.69 3.03
N PHE A 68 5.31 2.10 3.11
CA PHE A 68 6.42 2.44 2.22
C PHE A 68 6.03 2.26 0.75
N ARG A 69 5.38 1.13 0.41
CA ARG A 69 4.90 0.84 -0.93
C ARG A 69 3.58 0.07 -0.87
N LYS A 70 2.59 0.50 -1.63
CA LYS A 70 1.36 -0.27 -1.82
C LYS A 70 0.86 -0.16 -3.25
N VAL A 71 0.70 -1.31 -3.92
CA VAL A 71 -0.01 -1.39 -5.19
C VAL A 71 -1.51 -1.22 -4.93
N ILE A 72 -2.14 -0.26 -5.60
CA ILE A 72 -3.57 0.02 -5.46
C ILE A 72 -4.36 -0.27 -6.74
N HIS A 73 -3.70 -0.38 -7.89
CA HIS A 73 -4.29 -0.85 -9.14
C HIS A 73 -3.21 -1.35 -10.10
N THR A 74 -3.44 -2.49 -10.78
CA THR A 74 -2.60 -2.96 -11.88
C THR A 74 -3.46 -3.10 -13.14
N GLY A 75 -3.14 -2.32 -14.16
CA GLY A 75 -3.78 -2.35 -15.47
C GLY A 75 -2.95 -3.14 -16.48
N LEU A 76 -3.47 -3.29 -17.71
CA LEU A 76 -2.75 -3.97 -18.80
C LEU A 76 -1.45 -3.27 -19.22
N TYR A 77 -1.36 -1.95 -19.02
CA TYR A 77 -0.26 -1.11 -19.51
C TYR A 77 0.35 -0.22 -18.43
N SER A 78 -0.22 -0.19 -17.23
CA SER A 78 0.25 0.70 -16.16
C SER A 78 -0.09 0.15 -14.79
N GLN A 79 0.71 0.48 -13.78
CA GLN A 79 0.45 0.15 -12.38
C GLN A 79 0.47 1.41 -11.52
N LEU A 80 -0.55 1.55 -10.69
CA LEU A 80 -0.71 2.66 -9.75
C LEU A 80 -0.31 2.20 -8.34
N VAL A 81 0.64 2.92 -7.76
CA VAL A 81 1.25 2.61 -6.47
C VAL A 81 1.25 3.86 -5.61
N THR A 82 1.06 3.69 -4.31
CA THR A 82 1.21 4.76 -3.30
C THR A 82 2.44 4.50 -2.46
N MET A 83 3.17 5.54 -2.10
CA MET A 83 4.38 5.43 -1.29
C MET A 83 4.43 6.51 -0.21
N GLU A 84 4.97 6.14 0.94
CA GLU A 84 5.29 7.04 2.05
C GLU A 84 6.74 6.81 2.47
N ILE A 85 7.59 7.80 2.21
CA ILE A 85 9.01 7.74 2.56
C ILE A 85 9.17 8.43 3.93
N PRO A 86 9.67 7.71 4.95
CA PRO A 86 9.83 8.27 6.29
C PRO A 86 10.80 9.45 6.29
N VAL A 87 10.75 10.27 7.35
CA VAL A 87 11.66 11.40 7.56
C VAL A 87 13.12 10.96 7.41
N GLY A 88 13.84 11.58 6.48
CA GLY A 88 15.24 11.26 6.19
C GLY A 88 15.47 9.92 5.46
N GLY A 89 14.41 9.19 5.12
CA GLY A 89 14.50 7.96 4.33
C GLY A 89 14.56 8.21 2.83
N ASP A 90 14.69 7.13 2.07
CA ASP A 90 14.77 7.12 0.61
C ASP A 90 14.05 5.90 0.01
N ILE A 91 13.85 5.92 -1.30
CA ILE A 91 13.27 4.78 -2.03
C ILE A 91 14.30 3.68 -2.29
N GLY A 92 15.57 4.04 -2.52
CA GLY A 92 16.59 3.19 -3.11
C GLY A 92 17.25 3.87 -4.32
N ASP A 93 18.44 3.39 -4.71
CA ASP A 93 19.07 3.75 -5.99
C ASP A 93 18.64 2.71 -7.04
N GLU A 94 17.77 3.15 -7.95
CA GLU A 94 16.94 2.27 -8.75
C GLU A 94 17.17 2.42 -10.24
N VAL A 95 17.01 1.32 -10.99
CA VAL A 95 16.94 1.29 -12.45
C VAL A 95 15.89 0.25 -12.84
N HIS A 96 14.82 0.68 -13.51
CA HIS A 96 13.78 -0.22 -14.03
C HIS A 96 13.72 -0.15 -15.55
N THR A 97 13.19 -1.20 -16.18
CA THR A 97 13.01 -1.25 -17.65
C THR A 97 11.69 -0.64 -18.13
N VAL A 98 10.96 0.00 -17.21
CA VAL A 98 9.67 0.64 -17.42
C VAL A 98 9.78 2.15 -17.21
N ASP A 99 8.87 2.93 -17.80
CA ASP A 99 8.75 4.35 -17.45
C ASP A 99 8.07 4.49 -16.09
N GLN A 100 8.48 5.48 -15.31
CA GLN A 100 7.88 5.81 -14.02
C GLN A 100 7.48 7.29 -13.95
N VAL A 101 6.26 7.58 -13.49
CA VAL A 101 5.78 8.94 -13.23
C VAL A 101 5.44 9.06 -11.75
N LEU A 102 6.07 10.00 -11.05
CA LEU A 102 5.86 10.26 -9.63
C LEU A 102 5.15 11.60 -9.45
N LEU A 103 4.06 11.59 -8.70
CA LEU A 103 3.26 12.74 -8.34
C LEU A 103 3.37 12.92 -6.82
N PHE A 104 4.03 13.98 -6.39
CA PHE A 104 4.25 14.25 -4.97
C PHE A 104 3.00 14.89 -4.37
N THR A 105 2.45 14.28 -3.32
CA THR A 105 1.21 14.71 -2.67
C THR A 105 1.45 15.41 -1.34
N SER A 106 2.57 15.16 -0.68
CA SER A 106 2.95 15.82 0.57
C SER A 106 4.45 15.74 0.81
N GLY A 107 4.98 16.63 1.66
CA GLY A 107 6.39 16.64 2.04
C GLY A 107 7.33 17.35 1.06
N GLU A 108 8.63 17.26 1.36
CA GLU A 108 9.72 17.85 0.58
C GLU A 108 10.84 16.83 0.42
N GLY A 109 11.40 16.73 -0.78
CA GLY A 109 12.43 15.77 -1.10
C GLY A 109 13.42 16.26 -2.14
N LYS A 110 14.37 15.37 -2.45
CA LYS A 110 15.33 15.53 -3.53
C LYS A 110 15.23 14.34 -4.47
N ALA A 111 15.00 14.62 -5.74
CA ALA A 111 15.13 13.65 -6.83
C ALA A 111 16.54 13.77 -7.43
N THR A 112 17.21 12.65 -7.64
CA THR A 112 18.47 12.57 -8.39
C THR A 112 18.22 11.65 -9.59
N ILE A 113 18.23 12.19 -10.81
CA ILE A 113 17.93 11.45 -12.05
C ILE A 113 19.08 11.62 -13.03
N ALA A 114 19.68 10.52 -13.46
CA ALA A 114 20.88 10.53 -14.31
C ALA A 114 21.97 11.49 -13.77
N GLY A 115 22.16 11.47 -12.44
CA GLY A 115 23.12 12.33 -11.73
C GLY A 115 22.74 13.81 -11.62
N LYS A 116 21.51 14.21 -12.00
CA LYS A 116 21.02 15.59 -11.85
C LYS A 116 20.06 15.68 -10.67
N ASP A 117 20.35 16.62 -9.78
CA ASP A 117 19.53 16.88 -8.59
C ASP A 117 18.42 17.89 -8.88
N GLN A 118 17.23 17.62 -8.33
CA GLN A 118 16.06 18.48 -8.37
C GLN A 118 15.32 18.40 -7.04
N ASN A 119 15.05 19.55 -6.41
CA ASN A 119 14.16 19.58 -5.24
C ASN A 119 12.71 19.37 -5.70
N VAL A 120 11.97 18.56 -4.96
CA VAL A 120 10.57 18.22 -5.23
C VAL A 120 9.72 18.44 -3.98
N LYS A 121 8.46 18.80 -4.18
CA LYS A 121 7.48 19.00 -3.11
C LYS A 121 6.06 18.68 -3.59
N ALA A 122 5.09 18.80 -2.71
CA ALA A 122 3.68 18.63 -3.04
C ALA A 122 3.28 19.39 -4.33
N SER A 123 2.47 18.73 -5.16
CA SER A 123 2.04 19.16 -6.50
C SER A 123 3.10 19.12 -7.62
N ASP A 124 4.36 18.77 -7.33
CA ASP A 124 5.35 18.52 -8.39
C ASP A 124 5.13 17.14 -9.03
N VAL A 125 5.54 17.03 -10.29
CA VAL A 125 5.54 15.77 -11.05
C VAL A 125 6.92 15.52 -11.63
N VAL A 126 7.38 14.28 -11.50
CA VAL A 126 8.65 13.81 -12.06
C VAL A 126 8.38 12.63 -12.97
N VAL A 127 9.07 12.61 -14.11
CA VAL A 127 9.03 11.50 -15.06
C VAL A 127 10.44 10.93 -15.15
N VAL A 128 10.56 9.62 -14.94
CA VAL A 128 11.79 8.84 -15.08
C VAL A 128 11.62 7.91 -16.28
N PRO A 129 12.35 8.15 -17.38
CA PRO A 129 12.34 7.24 -18.52
C PRO A 129 12.97 5.88 -18.19
N ALA A 130 12.50 4.82 -18.83
CA ALA A 130 13.03 3.47 -18.71
C ALA A 130 14.55 3.41 -18.87
N GLY A 131 15.22 2.63 -18.02
CA GLY A 131 16.68 2.46 -18.00
C GLY A 131 17.44 3.64 -17.39
N THR A 132 16.74 4.62 -16.80
CA THR A 132 17.38 5.78 -16.16
C THR A 132 17.57 5.53 -14.67
N GLN A 133 18.82 5.67 -14.20
CA GLN A 133 19.12 5.67 -12.78
C GLN A 133 18.43 6.83 -12.06
N HIS A 134 17.75 6.51 -10.96
CA HIS A 134 17.01 7.49 -10.18
C HIS A 134 16.99 7.15 -8.70
N GLN A 135 16.92 8.20 -7.87
CA GLN A 135 16.76 8.10 -6.43
C GLN A 135 15.89 9.25 -5.93
N PHE A 136 15.08 8.98 -4.91
CA PHE A 136 14.27 9.97 -4.21
C PHE A 136 14.52 9.89 -2.72
N ILE A 137 14.92 11.02 -2.12
CA ILE A 137 15.23 11.14 -0.70
C ILE A 137 14.24 12.12 -0.07
N ASN A 138 13.65 11.75 1.06
CA ASN A 138 12.90 12.68 1.89
C ASN A 138 13.86 13.60 2.65
N THR A 139 13.83 14.90 2.32
CA THR A 139 14.69 15.91 2.93
C THR A 139 14.01 16.68 4.06
N SER A 140 12.71 16.45 4.28
CA SER A 140 11.97 17.02 5.40
C SER A 140 12.49 16.46 6.72
N LYS A 141 12.47 17.31 7.76
CA LYS A 141 12.86 16.93 9.14
C LYS A 141 11.69 16.46 9.99
N THR A 142 10.46 16.69 9.53
CA THR A 142 9.26 16.60 10.38
C THR A 142 8.09 15.90 9.72
N GLN A 143 8.13 15.68 8.41
CA GLN A 143 7.01 15.11 7.66
C GLN A 143 7.49 14.03 6.68
N PRO A 144 6.69 12.98 6.46
CA PRO A 144 6.96 12.03 5.39
C PRO A 144 6.89 12.72 4.02
N LEU A 145 7.57 12.12 3.03
CA LEU A 145 7.40 12.46 1.62
C LEU A 145 6.42 11.44 1.05
N GLU A 146 5.25 11.93 0.64
CA GLU A 146 4.17 11.09 0.13
C GLU A 146 4.00 11.32 -1.35
N LEU A 147 3.80 10.22 -2.08
CA LEU A 147 3.62 10.27 -3.51
C LEU A 147 2.73 9.15 -4.03
N VAL A 148 2.16 9.41 -5.19
CA VAL A 148 1.56 8.42 -6.06
C VAL A 148 2.51 8.20 -7.22
N THR A 149 2.80 6.95 -7.56
CA THR A 149 3.63 6.62 -8.72
C THR A 149 2.88 5.72 -9.69
N ILE A 150 3.16 5.93 -10.97
CA ILE A 150 2.64 5.15 -12.09
C ILE A 150 3.82 4.52 -12.79
N TYR A 151 3.87 3.19 -12.83
CA TYR A 151 4.78 2.43 -13.68
C TYR A 151 4.08 2.09 -15.00
N SER A 152 4.81 2.09 -16.11
CA SER A 152 4.30 1.70 -17.44
C SER A 152 5.34 0.89 -18.23
N PRO A 153 5.21 -0.45 -18.34
CA PRO A 153 4.21 -1.35 -17.74
C PRO A 153 4.35 -1.51 -16.21
N ALA A 154 3.60 -2.46 -15.61
CA ALA A 154 3.69 -2.72 -14.18
C ALA A 154 5.09 -3.19 -13.74
N GLU A 155 5.47 -2.88 -12.50
CA GLU A 155 6.77 -3.29 -11.94
C GLU A 155 6.61 -4.34 -10.83
N HIS A 156 5.57 -4.22 -9.99
CA HIS A 156 5.41 -5.01 -8.77
C HIS A 156 4.30 -6.08 -8.88
N ASP A 157 4.28 -7.05 -7.96
CA ASP A 157 3.15 -8.00 -7.82
C ASP A 157 1.86 -7.21 -7.50
N PRO A 158 0.70 -7.54 -8.11
CA PRO A 158 -0.54 -6.76 -7.93
C PRO A 158 -1.04 -6.67 -6.49
N GLN A 159 -0.58 -7.56 -5.62
CA GLN A 159 -0.97 -7.61 -4.21
C GLN A 159 0.03 -6.90 -3.30
N THR A 160 1.10 -6.29 -3.81
CA THR A 160 2.19 -5.77 -2.98
C THR A 160 1.79 -4.67 -1.99
N VAL A 161 2.21 -4.86 -0.73
CA VAL A 161 2.08 -3.96 0.42
C VAL A 161 3.31 -4.10 1.32
N HIS A 162 4.31 -3.24 1.12
CA HIS A 162 5.50 -3.17 1.95
C HIS A 162 5.33 -2.09 3.01
N LYS A 163 5.47 -2.44 4.29
CA LYS A 163 5.39 -1.48 5.39
C LYS A 163 6.65 -0.65 5.50
N THR A 164 7.79 -1.27 5.20
CA THR A 164 9.10 -0.64 5.27
C THR A 164 9.86 -0.85 3.97
N LYS A 165 10.95 -0.09 3.79
CA LYS A 165 11.85 -0.26 2.65
C LYS A 165 12.47 -1.65 2.66
N GLU A 166 12.91 -2.13 3.83
CA GLU A 166 13.57 -3.42 4.00
C GLU A 166 12.68 -4.59 3.60
N GLU A 167 11.37 -4.53 3.92
CA GLU A 167 10.41 -5.53 3.44
C GLU A 167 10.34 -5.52 1.91
N GLY A 168 10.37 -4.34 1.29
CA GLY A 168 10.34 -4.21 -0.17
C GLY A 168 11.60 -4.72 -0.85
N ASP A 169 12.77 -4.31 -0.36
CA ASP A 169 14.07 -4.78 -0.86
C ASP A 169 14.16 -6.31 -0.77
N GLU A 170 13.73 -6.92 0.35
CA GLU A 170 13.75 -8.39 0.51
C GLU A 170 12.81 -9.10 -0.48
N GLU A 171 11.60 -8.57 -0.71
CA GLU A 171 10.65 -9.20 -1.64
C GLU A 171 11.08 -9.06 -3.10
N GLU A 172 11.71 -7.94 -3.48
CA GLU A 172 12.28 -7.74 -4.81
C GLU A 172 13.49 -8.67 -5.03
N GLU A 173 14.46 -8.69 -4.10
CA GLU A 173 15.64 -9.57 -4.20
C GLU A 173 15.28 -11.06 -4.22
N SER A 174 14.22 -11.45 -3.51
CA SER A 174 13.76 -12.84 -3.47
C SER A 174 12.77 -13.20 -4.58
N GLY A 175 12.47 -12.29 -5.51
CA GLY A 175 11.55 -12.49 -6.64
C GLY A 175 10.10 -12.74 -6.21
N LYS A 176 9.70 -12.24 -5.04
CA LYS A 176 8.32 -12.31 -4.51
C LYS A 176 7.50 -11.08 -4.89
N ASP A 177 8.14 -10.03 -5.38
CA ASP A 177 7.51 -8.80 -5.87
C ASP A 177 7.75 -8.60 -7.36
N GLU A 178 7.10 -9.42 -8.17
CA GLU A 178 7.28 -9.43 -9.63
C GLU A 178 5.99 -9.06 -10.34
N ALA A 179 6.09 -8.19 -11.34
CA ALA A 179 4.97 -7.86 -12.20
C ALA A 179 4.38 -9.12 -12.86
N PRO A 180 3.05 -9.20 -12.99
CA PRO A 180 2.43 -10.36 -13.62
C PRO A 180 2.71 -10.35 -15.13
N ALA A 181 3.02 -11.52 -15.70
CA ALA A 181 3.40 -11.64 -17.12
C ALA A 181 2.38 -11.04 -18.12
N TRP A 182 1.09 -11.01 -17.77
CA TRP A 182 0.05 -10.42 -18.61
C TRP A 182 0.15 -8.89 -18.71
N SER A 183 0.74 -8.21 -17.72
CA SER A 183 0.95 -6.76 -17.72
C SER A 183 2.14 -6.33 -18.58
N GLN A 184 2.96 -7.29 -19.02
CA GLN A 184 4.15 -7.07 -19.84
C GLN A 184 3.88 -7.28 -21.34
N GLN A 185 2.62 -7.51 -21.72
CA GLN A 185 2.25 -7.82 -23.11
C GLN A 185 2.06 -6.55 -23.94
N SER A 186 2.44 -6.62 -25.22
CA SER A 186 2.27 -5.50 -26.14
C SER A 186 0.80 -5.19 -26.44
N LYS A 187 0.56 -3.98 -26.97
CA LYS A 187 -0.75 -3.59 -27.50
C LYS A 187 -1.29 -4.62 -28.49
N ASP A 188 -0.51 -4.96 -29.53
CA ASP A 188 -0.87 -5.95 -30.55
C ASP A 188 -1.22 -7.32 -29.96
N HIS A 189 -0.52 -7.76 -28.92
CA HIS A 189 -0.83 -9.01 -28.23
C HIS A 189 -2.21 -8.95 -27.59
N ASN A 190 -2.46 -7.90 -26.80
CA ASN A 190 -3.70 -7.73 -26.06
C ASN A 190 -4.91 -7.54 -27.00
N GLU A 191 -4.73 -6.86 -28.13
CA GLU A 191 -5.76 -6.74 -29.18
C GLU A 191 -6.07 -8.09 -29.83
N LYS A 192 -5.04 -8.87 -30.22
CA LYS A 192 -5.23 -10.22 -30.77
C LYS A 192 -5.90 -11.17 -29.80
N LYS A 193 -5.68 -10.99 -28.50
CA LYS A 193 -6.34 -11.75 -27.42
C LYS A 193 -7.75 -11.25 -27.10
N GLY A 194 -8.17 -10.12 -27.68
CA GLY A 194 -9.46 -9.49 -27.38
C GLY A 194 -9.55 -8.89 -25.98
N LEU A 195 -8.41 -8.71 -25.29
CA LEU A 195 -8.32 -8.02 -24.00
C LEU A 195 -8.40 -6.50 -24.16
N VAL A 196 -8.10 -5.99 -25.36
CA VAL A 196 -8.30 -4.60 -25.76
C VAL A 196 -8.97 -4.60 -27.13
N LYS A 197 -9.94 -3.71 -27.32
CA LYS A 197 -10.64 -3.51 -28.59
C LYS A 197 -10.63 -2.02 -28.89
N GLU A 198 -10.21 -1.65 -30.09
CA GLU A 198 -10.19 -0.25 -30.53
C GLU A 198 -11.57 0.40 -30.46
N GLU A 199 -12.59 -0.35 -30.87
CA GLU A 199 -14.00 0.04 -30.79
C GLU A 199 -14.58 -0.05 -29.36
N GLY A 200 -13.79 -0.43 -28.36
CA GLY A 200 -14.30 -0.77 -27.03
C GLY A 200 -15.07 -2.10 -27.00
N GLY A 201 -15.76 -2.36 -25.90
CA GLY A 201 -16.47 -3.60 -25.60
C GLY A 201 -17.54 -4.03 -26.62
N PRO A 202 -18.19 -5.18 -26.38
CA PRO A 202 -18.25 -5.87 -25.09
C PRO A 202 -17.06 -6.78 -24.80
N TYR A 203 -16.60 -6.88 -23.54
CA TYR A 203 -15.65 -7.91 -23.09
C TYR A 203 -16.35 -8.97 -22.23
N GLU A 204 -15.73 -10.14 -22.06
CA GLU A 204 -16.31 -11.26 -21.30
C GLU A 204 -16.67 -10.89 -19.85
N ASN A 205 -15.91 -9.96 -19.24
CA ASN A 205 -16.03 -9.59 -17.82
C ASN A 205 -16.11 -8.07 -17.58
N GLY A 206 -16.47 -7.25 -18.60
CA GLY A 206 -16.66 -5.80 -18.45
C GLY A 206 -16.85 -5.04 -19.78
N ASP A 207 -17.29 -3.79 -19.71
CA ASP A 207 -17.72 -2.88 -20.80
C ASP A 207 -18.98 -3.28 -21.58
N ASP A 208 -20.04 -2.48 -21.46
CA ASP A 208 -20.66 -1.87 -22.65
C ASP A 208 -21.25 -0.49 -22.33
N GLY A 209 -20.36 0.51 -22.38
CA GLY A 209 -20.76 1.88 -22.74
C GLY A 209 -21.40 2.02 -24.14
N ARG A 210 -21.83 0.90 -24.74
CA ARG A 210 -22.44 0.62 -26.05
C ARG A 210 -21.76 1.34 -27.20
N HIS A 211 -20.74 0.67 -27.73
CA HIS A 211 -19.91 1.21 -28.79
C HIS A 211 -20.35 0.80 -30.19
N LYS A 212 -20.63 1.84 -30.98
CA LYS A 212 -20.16 2.05 -32.36
C LYS A 212 -20.20 3.55 -32.64
N LYS A 213 -19.10 4.16 -33.09
CA LYS A 213 -19.15 5.23 -34.11
C LYS A 213 -17.90 5.27 -35.00
N SER A 214 -18.19 4.92 -36.25
CA SER A 214 -17.52 5.15 -37.55
C SER A 214 -16.10 4.65 -37.76
#